data_AF-A0A413PZA9-F1
#
_entry.id   AF-A0A413PZA9-F1
#
_cell.length_a   1.000
_cell.length_b   1.000
_cell.length_c   1.000
_cell.angle_alpha   90.00
_cell.angle_beta   90.00
_cell.angle_gamma   90.00
#
_symmetry.space_group_name_H-M   'P 1'
#
loop_
_entity.id
_entity.type
_entity.pdbx_description
1 polymer ?
#
loop_
_entity_poly.entity_id
_entity_poly.type
_entity_poly.pdbx_seq_one_letter_code
_entity_poly.pdbx_strand_id
1 'polypeptide(L)'
;MSNIYTKTGDKGTTGLYGGSRVDKDSLNVDAYGTVDEAISSLGVAYTLTDSPEIKEYINHIQKRMFQAGAELASDARGMEMLKDKIGEADIKYLENIIDKSTEVNGLMREFVVPGVNPSSAALHVARTVVRRAERIITALAKQVPVREELRKYINRLSDACFAMARLEEARAKNQEIEELKDTVRQVVKTLGAMGKEEDSMDMSIETLKKMAGFIEEKAKEIGVPVAFSAVDEVATYCTSSAWKEPF
;
A
#
# COMPACT_ATOMS: atom_id res chain seq x y z
N MET A 1 -29.05 -25.71 -13.82
CA MET A 1 -27.81 -25.53 -13.06
C MET A 1 -26.85 -26.64 -13.43
N SER A 2 -25.71 -26.32 -14.03
CA SER A 2 -24.63 -27.27 -14.23
C SER A 2 -24.02 -27.62 -12.86
N ASN A 3 -23.77 -28.91 -12.60
CA ASN A 3 -22.99 -29.32 -11.44
C ASN A 3 -21.59 -28.69 -11.49
N ILE A 4 -21.06 -28.29 -10.33
CA ILE A 4 -19.74 -27.65 -10.21
C ILE A 4 -18.64 -28.58 -10.73
N TYR A 5 -18.76 -29.90 -10.50
CA TYR A 5 -17.85 -30.90 -11.05
C TYR A 5 -18.51 -31.68 -12.19
N THR A 6 -17.79 -31.82 -13.31
CA THR A 6 -18.24 -32.59 -14.48
C THR A 6 -17.44 -33.88 -14.72
N LYS A 7 -16.31 -34.05 -14.01
CA LYS A 7 -15.34 -35.15 -14.16
C LYS A 7 -14.67 -35.25 -15.54
N THR A 8 -14.99 -34.36 -16.47
CA THR A 8 -14.41 -34.33 -17.82
C THR A 8 -12.93 -33.95 -17.84
N GLY A 9 -12.41 -33.42 -16.73
CA GLY A 9 -11.00 -33.06 -16.56
C GLY A 9 -10.16 -34.07 -15.77
N ASP A 10 -10.72 -35.22 -15.37
CA ASP A 10 -10.03 -36.19 -14.51
C ASP A 10 -8.84 -36.86 -15.21
N LYS A 11 -8.86 -36.88 -16.55
CA LYS A 11 -7.76 -37.40 -17.38
C LYS A 11 -6.65 -36.38 -17.67
N GLY A 12 -6.62 -35.26 -16.94
CA GLY A 12 -5.54 -34.26 -17.08
C GLY A 12 -5.74 -33.21 -18.18
N THR A 13 -6.85 -33.24 -18.92
CA THR A 13 -7.16 -32.22 -19.96
C THR A 13 -8.27 -31.27 -19.52
N THR A 14 -8.34 -30.09 -20.13
CA THR A 14 -9.40 -29.09 -19.93
C THR A 14 -9.83 -28.49 -21.26
N GLY A 15 -11.04 -27.92 -21.30
CA GLY A 15 -11.54 -27.21 -22.48
C GLY A 15 -11.16 -25.73 -22.43
N LEU A 16 -10.77 -25.17 -23.58
CA LEU A 16 -10.67 -23.73 -23.79
C LEU A 16 -12.01 -23.16 -24.26
N TYR A 17 -12.18 -21.86 -24.06
CA TYR A 17 -13.29 -21.13 -24.66
C TYR A 17 -13.14 -21.17 -26.19
N GLY A 18 -14.18 -21.64 -26.89
CA GLY A 18 -14.14 -21.97 -28.33
C GLY A 18 -14.19 -23.48 -28.64
N GLY A 19 -13.91 -24.32 -27.64
CA GLY A 19 -14.22 -25.76 -27.65
C GLY A 19 -13.03 -26.68 -27.89
N SER A 20 -11.84 -26.15 -28.17
CA SER A 20 -10.60 -26.96 -28.17
C SER A 20 -10.27 -27.48 -26.77
N ARG A 21 -9.42 -28.52 -26.70
CA ARG A 21 -8.93 -29.09 -25.44
C ARG A 21 -7.42 -29.05 -25.38
N VAL A 22 -6.90 -28.80 -24.18
CA VAL A 22 -5.47 -28.74 -23.88
C VAL A 22 -5.17 -29.52 -22.60
N ASP A 23 -3.92 -29.90 -22.41
CA ASP A 23 -3.46 -30.45 -21.14
C ASP A 23 -3.47 -29.37 -20.04
N LYS A 24 -3.75 -29.78 -18.80
CA LYS A 24 -3.86 -28.88 -17.64
C LYS A 24 -2.54 -28.22 -17.25
N ASP A 25 -1.41 -28.74 -17.72
CA ASP A 25 -0.06 -28.20 -17.53
C ASP A 25 0.41 -27.36 -18.74
N SER A 26 -0.45 -27.12 -19.73
CA SER A 26 -0.12 -26.23 -20.84
C SER A 26 0.01 -24.77 -20.40
N LEU A 27 0.82 -23.98 -21.11
CA LEU A 27 1.06 -22.58 -20.79
C LEU A 27 -0.20 -21.71 -20.85
N ASN A 28 -1.21 -22.08 -21.66
CA ASN A 28 -2.51 -21.40 -21.64
C ASN A 28 -3.15 -21.50 -20.25
N VAL A 29 -3.19 -22.72 -19.70
CA VAL A 29 -3.78 -23.01 -18.40
C VAL A 29 -3.01 -22.35 -17.28
N ASP A 30 -1.68 -22.40 -17.33
CA ASP A 30 -0.81 -21.74 -16.35
C ASP A 30 -0.99 -20.21 -16.39
N ALA A 31 -1.16 -19.63 -17.58
CA ALA A 31 -1.36 -18.19 -17.76
C ALA A 31 -2.68 -17.72 -17.14
N TYR A 32 -3.83 -18.27 -17.58
CA TYR A 32 -5.12 -17.83 -17.04
C TYR A 32 -5.32 -18.26 -15.58
N GLY A 33 -4.70 -19.37 -15.15
CA GLY A 33 -4.72 -19.83 -13.76
C GLY A 33 -3.92 -18.89 -12.84
N THR A 34 -2.75 -18.43 -13.28
CA THR A 34 -1.97 -17.44 -12.52
C THR A 34 -2.66 -16.07 -12.51
N VAL A 35 -3.39 -15.71 -13.56
CA VAL A 35 -4.26 -14.51 -13.57
C VAL A 35 -5.37 -14.63 -12.52
N ASP A 36 -6.01 -15.80 -12.39
CA ASP A 36 -7.01 -16.07 -11.34
C ASP A 36 -6.42 -15.99 -9.92
N GLU A 37 -5.19 -16.47 -9.74
CA GLU A 37 -4.45 -16.32 -8.49
C GLU A 37 -4.15 -14.84 -8.16
N ALA A 38 -3.82 -14.03 -9.17
CA ALA A 38 -3.64 -12.58 -9.00
C ALA A 38 -4.97 -11.89 -8.61
N ILE A 39 -6.08 -12.25 -9.25
CA ILE A 39 -7.43 -11.76 -8.90
C ILE A 39 -7.76 -12.10 -7.44
N SER A 40 -7.49 -13.34 -7.03
CA SER A 40 -7.73 -13.81 -5.67
C SER A 40 -6.85 -13.07 -4.65
N SER A 41 -5.59 -12.82 -4.98
CA SER A 41 -4.66 -12.05 -4.14
C SER A 41 -5.10 -10.60 -3.97
N LEU A 42 -5.59 -9.96 -5.04
CA LEU A 42 -6.23 -8.64 -4.97
C LEU A 42 -7.49 -8.66 -4.10
N GLY A 43 -8.25 -9.77 -4.12
CA GLY A 43 -9.41 -9.96 -3.25
C GLY A 43 -9.05 -9.94 -1.76
N VAL A 44 -7.89 -10.47 -1.37
CA VAL A 44 -7.40 -10.36 0.00
C VAL A 44 -7.13 -8.90 0.35
N ALA A 45 -6.40 -8.16 -0.50
CA ALA A 45 -6.15 -6.74 -0.30
C ALA A 45 -7.44 -5.92 -0.18
N TYR A 46 -8.46 -6.23 -0.99
CA TYR A 46 -9.77 -5.58 -0.94
C TYR A 46 -10.43 -5.68 0.43
N THR A 47 -10.30 -6.83 1.10
CA THR A 47 -10.89 -7.05 2.43
C THR A 47 -10.12 -6.35 3.56
N LEU A 48 -8.84 -6.06 3.35
CA LEU A 48 -7.95 -5.49 4.37
C LEU A 48 -7.89 -3.96 4.33
N THR A 49 -8.27 -3.34 3.22
CA THR A 49 -8.28 -1.88 3.12
C THR A 49 -9.58 -1.30 3.66
N ASP A 50 -9.49 -0.11 4.27
CA ASP A 50 -10.65 0.72 4.62
C ASP A 50 -10.85 1.89 3.65
N SER A 51 -9.97 2.05 2.65
CA SER A 51 -10.06 3.12 1.66
C SER A 51 -11.12 2.79 0.60
N PRO A 52 -12.21 3.58 0.47
CA PRO A 52 -13.21 3.36 -0.57
C PRO A 52 -12.63 3.45 -1.99
N GLU A 53 -11.67 4.35 -2.20
CA GLU A 53 -10.99 4.56 -3.48
C GLU A 53 -10.17 3.32 -3.88
N ILE A 54 -9.39 2.75 -2.94
CA ILE A 54 -8.63 1.53 -3.23
C ILE A 54 -9.56 0.33 -3.46
N LYS A 55 -10.68 0.23 -2.73
CA LYS A 55 -11.71 -0.79 -3.00
C LYS A 55 -12.28 -0.67 -4.40
N GLU A 56 -12.56 0.55 -4.87
CA GLU A 56 -13.04 0.80 -6.22
C GLU A 56 -12.02 0.37 -7.27
N TYR A 57 -10.76 0.78 -7.10
CA TYR A 57 -9.67 0.40 -8.00
C TYR A 57 -9.51 -1.12 -8.08
N ILE A 58 -9.44 -1.81 -6.93
CA ILE A 58 -9.30 -3.26 -6.88
C ILE A 58 -10.50 -3.93 -7.56
N ASN A 59 -11.73 -3.51 -7.28
CA ASN A 59 -12.92 -4.11 -7.86
C ASN A 59 -12.96 -3.94 -9.39
N HIS A 60 -12.59 -2.75 -9.88
CA HIS A 60 -12.48 -2.50 -11.31
C HIS A 60 -11.41 -3.39 -11.95
N ILE A 61 -10.22 -3.45 -11.36
CA ILE A 61 -9.11 -4.28 -11.83
C ILE A 61 -9.49 -5.76 -11.85
N GLN A 62 -10.12 -6.28 -10.81
CA GLN A 62 -10.55 -7.69 -10.76
C GLN A 62 -11.50 -8.02 -11.92
N LYS A 63 -12.47 -7.14 -12.23
CA LYS A 63 -13.39 -7.32 -13.37
C LYS A 63 -12.64 -7.34 -14.71
N ARG A 64 -11.68 -6.44 -14.91
CA ARG A 64 -10.86 -6.42 -16.14
C ARG A 64 -9.94 -7.64 -16.22
N MET A 65 -9.36 -8.06 -15.10
CA MET A 65 -8.54 -9.27 -15.02
C MET A 65 -9.35 -10.55 -15.31
N PHE A 66 -10.64 -10.60 -14.98
CA PHE A 66 -11.52 -11.70 -15.43
C PHE A 66 -11.62 -11.75 -16.97
N GLN A 67 -11.72 -10.59 -17.63
CA GLN A 67 -11.72 -10.52 -19.09
C GLN A 67 -10.37 -10.88 -19.69
N ALA A 68 -9.27 -10.44 -19.07
CA ALA A 68 -7.91 -10.86 -19.42
C ALA A 68 -7.75 -12.40 -19.33
N GLY A 69 -8.27 -13.01 -18.27
CA GLY A 69 -8.31 -14.47 -18.10
C GLY A 69 -9.14 -15.15 -19.18
N ALA A 70 -10.29 -14.57 -19.56
CA ALA A 70 -11.13 -15.10 -20.65
C ALA A 70 -10.40 -15.06 -22.01
N GLU A 71 -9.64 -13.99 -22.31
CA GLU A 71 -8.79 -13.92 -23.50
C GLU A 71 -7.73 -15.02 -23.50
N LEU A 72 -7.02 -15.22 -22.39
CA LEU A 72 -5.98 -16.25 -22.26
C LEU A 72 -6.54 -17.69 -22.31
N ALA A 73 -7.77 -17.87 -21.86
CA ALA A 73 -8.49 -19.13 -21.89
C ALA A 73 -9.20 -19.41 -23.24
N SER A 74 -9.04 -18.54 -24.23
CA SER A 74 -9.71 -18.66 -25.53
C SER A 74 -8.80 -19.22 -26.62
N ASP A 75 -9.35 -20.12 -27.44
CA ASP A 75 -8.77 -20.44 -28.75
C ASP A 75 -9.18 -19.41 -29.80
N ALA A 76 -8.78 -19.60 -31.07
CA ALA A 76 -9.10 -18.67 -32.15
C ALA A 76 -10.61 -18.40 -32.27
N ARG A 77 -11.46 -19.43 -32.13
CA ARG A 77 -12.92 -19.29 -32.16
C ARG A 77 -13.42 -18.61 -30.90
N GLY A 78 -12.89 -18.96 -29.74
CA GLY A 78 -13.21 -18.28 -28.48
C GLY A 78 -12.94 -16.78 -28.54
N MET A 79 -11.81 -16.39 -29.13
CA MET A 79 -11.41 -14.99 -29.28
C MET A 79 -12.36 -14.19 -30.18
N GLU A 80 -12.97 -14.82 -31.19
CA GLU A 80 -14.02 -14.19 -32.02
C GLU A 80 -15.34 -14.04 -31.26
N MET A 81 -15.65 -14.98 -30.36
CA MET A 81 -16.87 -14.97 -29.54
C MET A 81 -16.83 -13.98 -28.36
N LEU A 82 -15.65 -13.55 -27.93
CA LEU A 82 -15.50 -12.56 -26.86
C LEU A 82 -16.01 -11.18 -27.31
N LYS A 83 -17.02 -10.68 -26.60
CA LYS A 83 -17.64 -9.36 -26.85
C LYS A 83 -16.81 -8.19 -26.31
N ASP A 84 -16.00 -8.45 -25.30
CA ASP A 84 -15.21 -7.47 -24.59
C ASP A 84 -13.85 -8.09 -24.28
N LYS A 85 -12.83 -7.24 -24.37
CA LYS A 85 -11.42 -7.59 -24.27
C LYS A 85 -10.67 -6.42 -23.67
N ILE A 86 -9.48 -6.66 -23.15
CA ILE A 86 -8.58 -5.61 -22.70
C ILE A 86 -8.28 -4.65 -23.86
N GLY A 87 -8.42 -3.36 -23.56
CA GLY A 87 -8.20 -2.26 -24.49
C GLY A 87 -7.43 -1.11 -23.86
N GLU A 88 -7.18 -0.08 -24.67
CA GLU A 88 -6.36 1.07 -24.29
C GLU A 88 -6.93 1.85 -23.09
N ALA A 89 -8.26 1.90 -22.94
CA ALA A 89 -8.90 2.54 -21.80
C ALA A 89 -8.55 1.87 -20.47
N ASP A 90 -8.37 0.55 -20.47
CA ASP A 90 -8.00 -0.22 -19.28
C ASP A 90 -6.56 0.07 -18.87
N ILE A 91 -5.66 0.21 -19.85
CA ILE A 91 -4.25 0.56 -19.62
C ILE A 91 -4.17 1.98 -19.04
N LYS A 92 -4.87 2.94 -19.64
CA LYS A 92 -4.94 4.33 -19.15
C LYS A 92 -5.50 4.42 -17.75
N TYR A 93 -6.49 3.59 -17.41
CA TYR A 93 -7.02 3.54 -16.05
C TYR A 93 -5.94 3.17 -15.04
N LEU A 94 -5.07 2.20 -15.35
CA LEU A 94 -3.94 1.84 -14.49
C LEU A 94 -2.90 2.96 -14.41
N GLU A 95 -2.60 3.62 -15.53
CA GLU A 95 -1.68 4.76 -15.58
C GLU A 95 -2.16 5.91 -14.69
N ASN A 96 -3.45 6.22 -14.70
CA ASN A 96 -4.03 7.24 -13.82
C ASN A 96 -3.84 6.91 -12.33
N ILE A 97 -3.92 5.64 -11.92
CA ILE A 97 -3.65 5.22 -10.54
C ILE A 97 -2.18 5.46 -10.17
N ILE A 98 -1.27 5.16 -11.10
CA ILE A 98 0.17 5.34 -10.92
C ILE A 98 0.51 6.83 -10.81
N ASP A 99 -0.05 7.65 -11.68
CA ASP A 99 0.12 9.10 -11.67
C ASP A 99 -0.41 9.68 -10.35
N LYS A 100 -1.60 9.24 -9.91
CA LYS A 100 -2.17 9.66 -8.62
C LYS A 100 -1.27 9.33 -7.43
N SER A 101 -0.72 8.11 -7.39
CA SER A 101 0.24 7.73 -6.36
C SER A 101 1.49 8.61 -6.41
N THR A 102 1.96 8.96 -7.60
CA THR A 102 3.14 9.82 -7.79
C THR A 102 2.88 11.24 -7.29
N GLU A 103 1.68 11.79 -7.51
CA GLU A 103 1.27 13.09 -6.96
C GLU A 103 1.28 13.09 -5.42
N VAL A 104 0.73 12.05 -4.80
CA VAL A 104 0.60 11.95 -3.33
C VAL A 104 1.94 11.68 -2.65
N ASN A 105 2.72 10.75 -3.21
CA ASN A 105 3.92 10.22 -2.57
C ASN A 105 5.23 10.85 -3.06
N GLY A 106 5.17 11.65 -4.11
CA GLY A 106 6.33 12.18 -4.82
C GLY A 106 7.09 11.10 -5.61
N LEU A 107 8.11 11.56 -6.34
CA LEU A 107 9.00 10.68 -7.10
C LEU A 107 9.80 9.77 -6.16
N MET A 108 9.86 8.49 -6.53
CA MET A 108 10.62 7.50 -5.78
C MET A 108 12.13 7.70 -5.99
N ARG A 109 12.89 7.82 -4.90
CA ARG A 109 14.35 7.97 -4.93
C ARG A 109 15.09 6.76 -4.36
N GLU A 110 14.38 5.88 -3.68
CA GLU A 110 14.94 4.74 -2.94
C GLU A 110 14.01 3.52 -3.02
N PHE A 111 14.55 2.33 -2.76
CA PHE A 111 13.76 1.11 -2.70
C PHE A 111 12.89 1.08 -1.43
N VAL A 112 11.63 0.63 -1.59
CA VAL A 112 10.66 0.50 -0.49
C VAL A 112 10.61 -0.95 -0.02
N VAL A 113 10.72 -1.16 1.29
CA VAL A 113 10.48 -2.48 1.90
C VAL A 113 8.96 -2.67 2.01
N PRO A 114 8.41 -3.76 1.44
CA PRO A 114 6.97 -3.97 1.43
C PRO A 114 6.44 -4.32 2.83
N GLY A 115 5.26 -3.78 3.17
CA GLY A 115 4.46 -4.26 4.29
C GLY A 115 4.38 -3.34 5.50
N VAL A 116 4.30 -2.03 5.29
CA VAL A 116 4.05 -1.05 6.36
C VAL A 116 2.71 -1.30 7.06
N ASN A 117 1.68 -1.75 6.32
CA ASN A 117 0.38 -2.11 6.89
C ASN A 117 -0.22 -3.34 6.16
N PRO A 118 -1.28 -3.98 6.72
CA PRO A 118 -1.83 -5.21 6.15
C PRO A 118 -2.32 -5.09 4.70
N SER A 119 -2.98 -3.98 4.34
CA SER A 119 -3.48 -3.77 2.98
C SER A 119 -2.35 -3.51 1.99
N SER A 120 -1.33 -2.72 2.34
CA SER A 120 -0.15 -2.49 1.49
C SER A 120 0.68 -3.76 1.32
N ALA A 121 0.84 -4.57 2.38
CA ALA A 121 1.48 -5.87 2.31
C ALA A 121 0.77 -6.80 1.32
N ALA A 122 -0.56 -6.90 1.41
CA ALA A 122 -1.35 -7.72 0.50
C ALA A 122 -1.27 -7.23 -0.96
N LEU A 123 -1.26 -5.92 -1.19
CA LEU A 123 -1.05 -5.34 -2.53
C LEU A 123 0.34 -5.65 -3.09
N HIS A 124 1.37 -5.65 -2.25
CA HIS A 124 2.70 -6.08 -2.66
C HIS A 124 2.77 -7.58 -2.98
N VAL A 125 2.04 -8.44 -2.26
CA VAL A 125 1.90 -9.86 -2.63
C VAL A 125 1.24 -9.97 -4.00
N ALA A 126 0.08 -9.32 -4.20
CA ALA A 126 -0.64 -9.33 -5.48
C ALA A 126 0.27 -8.86 -6.64
N ARG A 127 1.05 -7.79 -6.44
CA ARG A 127 2.06 -7.32 -7.41
C ARG A 127 3.04 -8.42 -7.83
N THR A 128 3.53 -9.24 -6.90
CA THR A 128 4.46 -10.33 -7.25
C THR A 128 3.79 -11.44 -8.06
N VAL A 129 2.52 -11.73 -7.78
CA VAL A 129 1.71 -12.70 -8.53
C VAL A 129 1.43 -12.18 -9.94
N VAL A 130 1.08 -10.90 -10.09
CA VAL A 130 0.92 -10.25 -11.41
C VAL A 130 2.21 -10.36 -12.22
N ARG A 131 3.37 -10.10 -11.62
CA ARG A 131 4.67 -10.27 -12.30
C ARG A 131 4.98 -11.73 -12.65
N ARG A 132 4.45 -12.70 -11.90
CA ARG A 132 4.53 -14.12 -12.28
C ARG A 132 3.65 -14.40 -13.49
N ALA A 133 2.40 -13.92 -13.50
CA ALA A 133 1.51 -14.01 -14.65
C ALA A 133 2.18 -13.43 -15.90
N GLU A 134 2.79 -12.24 -15.79
CA GLU A 134 3.51 -11.57 -16.88
C GLU A 134 4.58 -12.46 -17.53
N ARG A 135 5.39 -13.17 -16.71
CA ARG A 135 6.42 -14.07 -17.22
C ARG A 135 5.83 -15.27 -17.97
N ILE A 136 4.77 -15.85 -17.43
CA ILE A 136 4.08 -16.99 -18.06
C ILE A 136 3.41 -16.55 -19.37
N ILE A 137 2.72 -15.41 -19.38
CA ILE A 137 2.11 -14.82 -20.58
C ILE A 137 3.19 -14.48 -21.63
N THR A 138 4.35 -13.98 -21.20
CA THR A 138 5.48 -13.73 -22.11
C THR A 138 6.05 -15.01 -22.70
N ALA A 139 6.06 -16.11 -21.94
CA ALA A 139 6.44 -17.43 -22.47
C ALA A 139 5.38 -17.96 -23.44
N LEU A 140 4.10 -17.83 -23.10
CA LEU A 140 2.95 -18.22 -23.92
C LEU A 140 2.96 -17.50 -25.28
N ALA A 141 3.27 -16.19 -25.29
CA ALA A 141 3.34 -15.37 -26.49
C ALA A 141 4.39 -15.83 -27.53
N LYS A 142 5.32 -16.73 -27.13
CA LYS A 142 6.27 -17.38 -28.06
C LYS A 142 5.66 -18.58 -28.80
N GLN A 143 4.54 -19.12 -28.30
CA GLN A 143 3.89 -20.32 -28.85
C GLN A 143 2.59 -19.98 -29.58
N VAL A 144 1.82 -19.04 -29.05
CA VAL A 144 0.53 -18.63 -29.63
C VAL A 144 0.43 -17.10 -29.67
N PRO A 145 -0.35 -16.52 -30.60
CA PRO A 145 -0.58 -15.08 -30.64
C PRO A 145 -1.24 -14.59 -29.34
N VAL A 146 -0.60 -13.64 -28.67
CA VAL A 146 -1.14 -12.92 -27.51
C VAL A 146 -1.22 -11.44 -27.87
N ARG A 147 -2.36 -10.81 -27.62
CA ARG A 147 -2.58 -9.40 -27.96
C ARG A 147 -1.64 -8.48 -27.19
N GLU A 148 -1.12 -7.47 -27.88
CA GLU A 148 -0.20 -6.49 -27.29
C GLU A 148 -0.86 -5.68 -26.16
N GLU A 149 -2.14 -5.34 -26.28
CA GLU A 149 -2.86 -4.60 -25.23
C GLU A 149 -2.94 -5.40 -23.93
N LEU A 150 -3.18 -6.70 -24.02
CA LEU A 150 -3.21 -7.59 -22.85
C LEU A 150 -1.84 -7.64 -22.16
N ARG A 151 -0.76 -7.77 -22.93
CA ARG A 151 0.62 -7.79 -22.39
C ARG A 151 0.96 -6.47 -21.69
N LYS A 152 0.62 -5.34 -22.31
CA LYS A 152 0.82 -4.00 -21.72
C LYS A 152 0.01 -3.83 -20.43
N TYR A 153 -1.25 -4.27 -20.43
CA TYR A 153 -2.12 -4.19 -19.26
C TYR A 153 -1.53 -4.96 -18.07
N ILE A 154 -1.09 -6.21 -18.26
CA ILE A 154 -0.49 -7.01 -17.18
C ILE A 154 0.82 -6.39 -16.67
N ASN A 155 1.67 -5.88 -17.57
CA ASN A 155 2.89 -5.18 -17.20
C ASN A 155 2.57 -3.95 -16.31
N ARG A 156 1.68 -3.07 -16.80
CA ARG A 156 1.26 -1.85 -16.10
C ARG A 156 0.52 -2.14 -14.79
N LEU A 157 -0.20 -3.26 -14.71
CA LEU A 157 -0.91 -3.67 -13.50
C LEU A 157 0.05 -3.90 -12.33
N SER A 158 1.26 -4.41 -12.59
CA SER A 158 2.24 -4.58 -11.52
C SER A 158 2.68 -3.24 -10.91
N ASP A 159 2.80 -2.20 -11.74
CA ASP A 159 3.09 -0.83 -11.29
C ASP A 159 1.88 -0.23 -10.55
N ALA A 160 0.65 -0.47 -11.03
CA ALA A 160 -0.56 -0.02 -10.35
C ALA A 160 -0.74 -0.68 -8.98
N CYS A 161 -0.44 -1.98 -8.83
CA CYS A 161 -0.42 -2.63 -7.51
C CYS A 161 0.60 -2.00 -6.56
N PHE A 162 1.77 -1.62 -7.08
CA PHE A 162 2.78 -0.90 -6.30
C PHE A 162 2.28 0.50 -5.89
N ALA A 163 1.69 1.25 -6.82
CA ALA A 163 1.11 2.56 -6.59
C ALA A 163 -0.01 2.52 -5.52
N MET A 164 -0.94 1.57 -5.62
CA MET A 164 -1.99 1.37 -4.62
C MET A 164 -1.41 1.03 -3.25
N ALA A 165 -0.36 0.19 -3.18
CA ALA A 165 0.29 -0.11 -1.90
C ALA A 165 0.82 1.17 -1.26
N ARG A 166 1.50 2.04 -2.02
CA ARG A 166 2.01 3.31 -1.50
C ARG A 166 0.92 4.29 -1.08
N LEU A 167 -0.21 4.32 -1.79
CA LEU A 167 -1.37 5.13 -1.38
C LEU A 167 -1.91 4.67 -0.01
N GLU A 168 -2.00 3.36 0.22
CA GLU A 168 -2.42 2.81 1.52
C GLU A 168 -1.41 3.15 2.64
N GLU A 169 -0.11 3.15 2.34
CA GLU A 169 0.93 3.52 3.30
C GLU A 169 0.86 5.00 3.68
N ALA A 170 0.67 5.87 2.69
CA ALA A 170 0.46 7.30 2.93
C ALA A 170 -0.78 7.56 3.77
N ARG A 171 -1.88 6.86 3.47
CA ARG A 171 -3.13 6.94 4.24
C ARG A 171 -2.92 6.52 5.69
N ALA A 172 -2.30 5.37 5.93
CA ALA A 172 -2.03 4.87 7.28
C ALA A 172 -1.15 5.85 8.08
N LYS A 173 -0.10 6.38 7.46
CA LYS A 173 0.77 7.38 8.09
C LYS A 173 0.01 8.66 8.45
N ASN A 174 -0.86 9.15 7.57
CA ASN A 174 -1.67 10.34 7.87
C ASN A 174 -2.64 10.09 9.02
N GLN A 175 -3.24 8.90 9.09
CA GLN A 175 -4.11 8.53 10.20
C GLN A 175 -3.35 8.51 11.54
N GLU A 176 -2.17 7.89 11.58
CA GLU A 176 -1.31 7.88 12.77
C GLU A 176 -0.93 9.29 13.23
N ILE A 177 -0.64 10.19 12.28
CA ILE A 177 -0.34 11.60 12.59
C ILE A 177 -1.53 12.32 13.21
N GLU A 178 -2.75 12.11 12.70
CA GLU A 178 -3.96 12.74 13.26
C GLU A 178 -4.30 12.19 14.65
N GLU A 179 -4.20 10.87 14.85
CA GLU A 179 -4.38 10.24 16.17
C GLU A 179 -3.38 10.78 17.19
N LEU A 180 -2.12 10.98 16.78
CA LEU A 180 -1.10 11.59 17.62
C LEU A 180 -1.42 13.05 17.95
N LYS A 181 -1.87 13.85 16.97
CA LYS A 181 -2.28 15.25 17.18
C LYS A 181 -3.44 15.35 18.17
N ASP A 182 -4.43 14.48 18.08
CA ASP A 182 -5.56 14.46 18.99
C ASP A 182 -5.16 14.06 20.40
N THR A 183 -4.27 13.08 20.52
CA THR A 183 -3.66 12.70 21.82
C THR A 183 -2.92 13.89 22.44
N VAL A 184 -2.09 14.58 21.65
CA VAL A 184 -1.36 15.79 22.11
C VAL A 184 -2.34 16.89 22.55
N ARG A 185 -3.40 17.16 21.77
CA ARG A 185 -4.44 18.15 22.14
C ARG A 185 -5.13 17.78 23.45
N GLN A 186 -5.43 16.50 23.68
CA GLN A 186 -6.04 16.03 24.91
C GLN A 186 -5.10 16.20 26.09
N VAL A 187 -3.83 15.81 25.96
CA VAL A 187 -2.82 15.99 27.03
C VAL A 187 -2.65 17.47 27.36
N VAL A 188 -2.53 18.34 26.36
CA VAL A 188 -2.45 19.81 26.57
C VAL A 188 -3.71 20.34 27.27
N LYS A 189 -4.91 19.87 26.90
CA LYS A 189 -6.15 20.24 27.60
C LYS A 189 -6.18 19.75 29.04
N THR A 190 -5.75 18.53 29.32
CA THR A 190 -5.72 17.98 30.68
C THR A 190 -4.71 18.73 31.54
N LEU A 191 -3.51 18.99 31.02
CA LEU A 191 -2.50 19.82 31.69
C LEU A 191 -2.99 21.26 31.89
N GLY A 192 -3.68 21.83 30.90
CA GLY A 192 -4.30 23.16 30.99
C GLY A 192 -5.53 23.22 31.91
N ALA A 193 -6.25 22.12 32.09
CA ALA A 193 -7.38 22.01 33.02
C ALA A 193 -6.94 21.74 34.46
N MET A 194 -5.78 21.10 34.65
CA MET A 194 -5.06 21.05 35.94
C MET A 194 -4.44 22.40 36.32
N GLY A 195 -4.41 23.37 35.39
CA GLY A 195 -3.99 24.76 35.59
C GLY A 195 -5.16 25.75 35.67
N LYS A 196 -6.30 25.35 36.25
CA LYS A 196 -7.37 26.27 36.66
C LYS A 196 -7.38 26.50 38.18
N GLU A 197 -6.23 26.91 38.69
CA GLU A 197 -6.13 28.05 39.59
C GLU A 197 -5.25 29.06 38.84
N GLU A 198 -5.55 30.35 38.96
CA GLU A 198 -4.94 31.44 38.19
C GLU A 198 -3.43 31.31 38.01
N ASP A 199 -2.91 31.57 36.80
CA ASP A 199 -1.96 32.66 36.58
C ASP A 199 -1.31 32.56 35.20
N SER A 200 -1.04 33.71 34.58
CA SER A 200 0.06 33.81 33.63
C SER A 200 1.26 33.08 34.22
N MET A 201 1.81 32.06 33.54
CA MET A 201 3.11 31.53 33.93
C MET A 201 4.08 32.70 33.94
N ASP A 202 4.41 33.19 35.13
CA ASP A 202 5.42 34.22 35.31
C ASP A 202 6.74 33.57 34.92
N MET A 203 7.12 33.77 33.65
CA MET A 203 8.41 33.40 33.08
C MET A 203 9.53 34.30 33.62
N SER A 204 9.41 34.75 34.87
CA SER A 204 10.48 35.39 35.59
C SER A 204 11.68 34.44 35.67
N ILE A 205 12.85 35.06 35.74
CA ILE A 205 14.13 34.36 35.88
C ILE A 205 14.12 33.42 37.10
N GLU A 206 13.34 33.73 38.13
CA GLU A 206 13.23 32.90 39.33
C GLU A 206 12.51 31.57 39.06
N THR A 207 11.41 31.59 38.31
CA THR A 207 10.69 30.39 37.89
C THR A 207 11.56 29.51 36.99
N LEU A 208 12.27 30.12 36.03
CA LEU A 208 13.20 29.42 35.14
C LEU A 208 14.33 28.72 35.90
N LYS A 209 14.88 29.35 36.93
CA LYS A 209 15.89 28.73 37.81
C LYS A 209 15.34 27.54 38.60
N LYS A 210 14.10 27.62 39.08
CA LYS A 210 13.44 26.48 39.77
C LYS A 210 13.24 25.30 38.82
N MET A 211 12.81 25.57 37.58
CA MET A 211 12.65 24.54 36.54
C MET A 211 14.00 23.88 36.20
N ALA A 212 15.05 24.67 35.99
CA ALA A 212 16.39 24.16 35.74
C ALA A 212 16.87 23.22 36.87
N GLY A 213 16.65 23.59 38.14
CA GLY A 213 17.00 22.75 39.28
C GLY A 213 16.23 21.43 39.33
N PHE A 214 14.93 21.46 39.06
CA PHE A 214 14.11 20.24 39.01
C PHE A 214 14.56 19.28 37.90
N ILE A 215 14.88 19.83 36.72
CA ILE A 215 15.39 19.06 35.58
C ILE A 215 16.72 18.39 35.92
N GLU A 216 17.63 19.10 36.59
CA GLU A 216 18.90 18.52 37.04
C GLU A 216 18.72 17.40 38.08
N GLU A 217 17.80 17.57 39.04
CA GLU A 217 17.51 16.55 40.05
C GLU A 217 16.91 15.30 39.40
N LYS A 218 15.97 15.47 38.48
CA LYS A 218 15.38 14.34 37.75
C LYS A 218 16.40 13.65 36.85
N ALA A 219 17.27 14.41 36.20
CA ALA A 219 18.36 13.89 35.38
C ALA A 219 19.34 13.03 36.19
N LYS A 220 19.66 13.45 37.42
CA LYS A 220 20.43 12.65 38.38
C LYS A 220 19.72 11.36 38.77
N GLU A 221 18.42 11.43 39.06
CA GLU A 221 17.61 10.25 39.44
C GLU A 221 17.58 9.18 38.34
N ILE A 222 17.51 9.58 37.07
CA ILE A 222 17.41 8.67 35.93
C ILE A 222 18.76 8.33 35.28
N GLY A 223 19.86 8.93 35.72
CA GLY A 223 21.19 8.70 35.16
C GLY A 223 21.37 9.19 33.72
N VAL A 224 20.65 10.25 33.30
CA VAL A 224 20.71 10.78 31.93
C VAL A 224 21.30 12.19 31.94
N PRO A 225 22.38 12.47 31.20
CA PRO A 225 22.92 13.83 31.06
C PRO A 225 21.88 14.78 30.45
N VAL A 226 21.82 16.01 30.96
CA VAL A 226 20.84 17.02 30.51
C VAL A 226 21.48 18.38 30.32
N ALA A 227 20.96 19.13 29.34
CA ALA A 227 21.23 20.54 29.15
C ALA A 227 19.89 21.29 29.08
N PHE A 228 19.74 22.32 29.91
CA PHE A 228 18.58 23.22 29.89
C PHE A 228 19.02 24.62 29.46
N SER A 229 18.25 25.22 28.54
CA SER A 229 18.45 26.60 28.11
C SER A 229 17.11 27.30 28.05
N ALA A 230 17.04 28.47 28.66
CA ALA A 230 15.93 29.41 28.54
C ALA A 230 16.45 30.70 27.92
N VAL A 231 15.72 31.20 26.92
CA VAL A 231 16.03 32.41 26.16
C VAL A 231 14.80 33.31 26.10
N ASP A 232 15.02 34.63 26.18
CA ASP A 232 13.98 35.62 25.90
C ASP A 232 13.75 35.79 24.39
N GLU A 233 12.71 36.53 24.00
CA GLU A 233 12.33 36.72 22.58
C GLU A 233 13.43 37.35 21.71
N VAL A 234 14.42 37.99 22.34
CA VAL A 234 15.55 38.67 21.69
C VAL A 234 16.89 37.95 21.90
N ALA A 235 16.87 36.73 22.47
CA ALA A 235 18.05 35.91 22.78
C ALA A 235 19.17 36.65 23.55
N THR A 236 18.81 37.64 24.37
CA THR A 236 19.76 38.53 25.05
C THR A 236 20.13 38.01 26.44
N TYR A 237 19.22 37.31 27.12
CA TYR A 237 19.47 36.64 28.40
C TYR A 237 19.43 35.12 28.24
N CYS A 238 20.53 34.46 28.61
CA CYS A 238 20.63 33.00 28.61
C CYS A 238 20.98 32.53 30.04
N THR A 239 20.13 31.69 30.62
CA THR A 239 20.51 30.89 31.79
C THR A 239 20.66 29.45 31.33
N SER A 240 21.81 28.86 31.61
CA SER A 240 22.12 27.48 31.26
C SER A 240 22.49 26.68 32.50
N SER A 241 22.01 25.46 32.54
CA SER A 241 22.32 24.49 33.59
C SER A 241 22.61 23.14 32.92
N ALA A 242 23.64 22.45 33.39
CA ALA A 242 24.13 21.23 32.78
C ALA A 242 24.58 20.27 33.87
N TRP A 243 24.01 19.07 33.84
CA TRP A 243 24.45 17.97 34.66
C TRP A 243 25.05 16.86 33.79
N LYS A 244 26.22 16.37 34.21
CA LYS A 244 26.95 15.27 33.58
C LYS A 244 27.53 14.42 34.71
N GLU A 245 27.46 13.10 34.59
CA GLU A 245 28.18 12.20 35.49
C GLU A 245 29.69 12.43 35.38
N PRO A 246 30.43 12.51 36.51
CA PRO A 246 31.87 12.36 36.48
C PRO A 246 32.20 10.92 36.05
N PHE A 247 33.12 10.79 35.10
CA PHE A 247 33.57 9.54 34.49
C PHE A 247 33.92 8.44 35.48
#